data_AF-A0A1F7WGF2-F1
#
_entry.id   AF-A0A1F7WGF2-F1
#
_cell.length_a   1.000
_cell.length_b   1.000
_cell.length_c   1.000
_cell.angle_alpha   90.00
_cell.angle_beta   90.00
_cell.angle_gamma   90.00
#
_symmetry.space_group_name_H-M   'P 1'
#
loop_
_entity.id
_entity.type
_entity.pdbx_description
1 polymer ?
#
loop_
_entity_poly.entity_id
_entity_poly.type
_entity_poly.pdbx_seq_one_letter_code
_entity_poly.pdbx_strand_id
1 'polypeptide(L)' 'MKLSKKRNLPELESVEPKLTLERARKLLGKTTETLTDEELQDQLVMIQYLAVSWLDDFERKIFNGKTLQELINEKYK' A
#
# COMPACT_ATOMS: atom_id res chain seq x y z
N MET A 1 34.99 -4.57 -23.26
CA MET A 1 33.70 -3.91 -23.58
C MET A 1 32.90 -3.78 -22.30
N LYS A 2 32.71 -2.55 -21.80
CA LYS A 2 31.97 -2.27 -20.56
C LYS A 2 30.49 -2.12 -20.90
N LEU A 3 29.62 -2.91 -20.28
CA LEU A 3 28.17 -2.70 -20.30
C LEU A 3 27.62 -2.78 -18.88
N SER A 4 28.06 -1.85 -18.03
CA SER A 4 27.41 -1.57 -16.75
C SER A 4 26.23 -0.64 -17.01
N LYS A 5 25.10 -1.18 -17.49
CA LYS A 5 23.84 -0.44 -17.47
C LYS A 5 23.25 -0.57 -16.07
N LYS A 6 23.78 0.22 -15.13
CA LYS A 6 23.10 0.49 -13.86
C LYS A 6 21.74 1.06 -14.23
N ARG A 7 20.69 0.22 -14.17
CA ARG A 7 19.33 0.73 -14.13
C ARG A 7 19.26 1.51 -12.82
N ASN A 8 19.29 2.82 -12.93
CA ASN A 8 18.84 3.70 -11.85
C ASN A 8 17.37 3.36 -11.66
N LEU A 9 17.08 2.41 -10.78
CA LEU A 9 15.74 2.23 -10.26
C LEU A 9 15.55 3.48 -9.40
N PRO A 10 14.62 4.39 -9.75
CA PRO A 10 14.32 5.50 -8.86
C PRO A 10 14.00 4.88 -7.51
N GLU A 11 14.69 5.36 -6.48
CA GLU A 11 14.36 5.08 -5.10
C GLU A 11 12.86 5.37 -5.00
N LEU A 12 12.06 4.30 -4.88
CA LEU A 12 10.64 4.40 -4.63
C LEU A 12 10.53 4.90 -3.18
N GLU A 13 10.89 6.17 -2.96
CA GLU A 13 10.23 6.95 -1.93
C GLU A 13 8.76 6.79 -2.26
N SER A 14 8.09 5.99 -1.45
CA SER A 14 6.66 5.79 -1.50
C SER A 14 6.01 7.18 -1.45
N VAL A 15 5.72 7.74 -2.63
CA VAL A 15 4.73 8.79 -2.81
C VAL A 15 3.36 8.14 -2.62
N GLU A 16 3.20 7.43 -1.50
CA GLU A 16 1.89 7.10 -1.02
C GLU A 16 1.29 8.43 -0.61
N PRO A 17 0.23 8.90 -1.29
CA PRO A 17 -0.46 10.08 -0.81
C PRO A 17 -0.89 9.77 0.62
N LYS A 18 -0.26 10.41 1.62
CA LYS A 18 -0.70 10.33 3.00
C LYS A 18 -2.19 10.65 3.01
N LEU A 19 -3.00 9.65 3.34
CA LEU A 19 -4.45 9.80 3.40
C LEU A 19 -4.74 10.62 4.65
N THR A 20 -4.92 11.93 4.48
CA THR A 20 -5.35 12.81 5.57
C THR A 20 -6.83 12.62 5.84
N LEU A 21 -7.28 12.86 7.07
CA LEU A 21 -8.71 12.80 7.43
C LEU A 21 -9.56 13.72 6.53
N GLU A 22 -9.06 14.92 6.23
CA GLU A 22 -9.73 15.85 5.30
C GLU A 22 -9.91 15.25 3.91
N ARG A 23 -8.87 14.59 3.37
CA ARG A 23 -8.93 13.91 2.08
C ARG A 23 -9.87 12.71 2.13
N ALA A 24 -9.86 11.95 3.22
CA ALA A 24 -10.76 10.83 3.43
C ALA A 24 -12.22 11.29 3.46
N ARG A 25 -12.55 12.35 4.21
CA ARG A 25 -13.89 12.97 4.24
C ARG A 25 -14.33 13.40 2.85
N LYS A 26 -13.43 14.02 2.07
CA LYS A 26 -13.71 14.43 0.68
C LYS A 26 -14.01 13.24 -0.24
N LEU A 27 -13.32 12.12 -0.08
CA LEU A 27 -13.47 10.94 -0.95
C LEU A 27 -14.67 10.08 -0.57
N LEU A 28 -14.85 9.82 0.72
CA LEU A 28 -15.91 8.96 1.26
C LEU A 28 -17.26 9.71 1.40
N GLY A 29 -17.21 11.04 1.38
CA GLY A 29 -18.37 11.92 1.32
C GLY A 29 -19.32 11.69 2.49
N LYS A 30 -20.61 11.56 2.18
CA LYS A 30 -21.72 11.45 3.13
C LYS A 30 -21.55 10.36 4.19
N THR A 31 -20.82 9.30 3.85
CA THR A 31 -20.53 8.17 4.77
C THR A 31 -19.73 8.59 5.99
N THR A 32 -19.00 9.71 5.91
CA THR A 32 -18.16 10.22 7.01
C THR A 32 -18.80 11.36 7.80
N GLU A 33 -19.95 11.89 7.36
CA GLU A 33 -20.62 13.03 8.00
C GLU A 33 -21.06 12.72 9.43
N THR A 34 -21.36 11.44 9.71
CA THR A 34 -21.76 10.96 11.05
C THR A 34 -20.59 10.48 11.89
N LEU A 35 -19.36 10.47 11.36
CA LEU A 35 -18.18 9.96 12.04
C LEU A 35 -17.37 11.11 12.64
N THR A 36 -16.97 10.95 13.90
CA THR A 36 -15.91 11.75 14.51
C THR A 36 -14.57 11.51 13.80
N ASP A 37 -13.59 12.39 14.03
CA ASP A 37 -12.26 12.22 13.45
C ASP A 37 -11.55 10.95 13.94
N GLU A 38 -11.77 10.56 15.20
CA GLU A 38 -11.23 9.32 15.78
C GLU A 38 -11.87 8.09 15.15
N GLU A 39 -13.20 8.04 15.06
CA GLU A 39 -13.91 6.93 14.40
C GLU A 39 -13.52 6.82 12.93
N LEU A 40 -13.41 7.94 12.22
CA LEU A 40 -12.95 7.94 10.83
C LEU A 40 -11.52 7.41 10.70
N GLN A 41 -10.61 7.84 11.59
CA GLN A 41 -9.24 7.34 11.60
C GLN A 41 -9.20 5.82 11.80
N ASP A 42 -9.97 5.30 12.75
CA ASP A 42 -10.03 3.86 13.02
C ASP A 42 -10.57 3.07 11.82
N GLN A 43 -11.63 3.57 11.18
CA GLN A 43 -12.18 2.94 9.98
C GLN A 43 -11.17 2.91 8.83
N LEU A 44 -10.41 3.99 8.63
CA LEU A 44 -9.37 4.04 7.61
C LEU A 44 -8.25 3.02 7.87
N VAL A 45 -7.82 2.88 9.12
CA VAL A 45 -6.83 1.87 9.51
C VAL A 45 -7.34 0.46 9.22
N MET A 46 -8.59 0.18 9.56
CA MET A 46 -9.20 -1.13 9.27
C MET A 46 -9.32 -1.43 7.77
N ILE A 47 -9.75 -0.44 6.98
CA ILE A 47 -9.85 -0.59 5.52
C ILE A 47 -8.46 -0.83 4.93
N GLN A 48 -7.44 -0.08 5.36
CA GLN A 48 -6.07 -0.26 4.90
C GLN A 48 -5.54 -1.65 5.25
N TYR A 49 -5.74 -2.10 6.49
CA TYR A 49 -5.37 -3.44 6.92
C TYR A 49 -6.04 -4.53 6.09
N LEU A 50 -7.34 -4.41 5.85
CA LEU A 50 -8.09 -5.38 5.05
C LEU A 50 -7.60 -5.42 3.60
N ALA A 51 -7.37 -4.25 2.99
CA ALA A 51 -6.90 -4.15 1.62
C ALA A 51 -5.50 -4.76 1.46
N VAL A 52 -4.58 -4.47 2.38
CA VAL A 52 -3.21 -5.03 2.36
C VAL A 52 -3.25 -6.54 2.59
N SER A 53 -3.99 -7.01 3.59
CA SER A 53 -4.10 -8.45 3.88
C SER A 53 -4.70 -9.22 2.71
N TRP A 54 -5.73 -8.67 2.08
CA TRP A 54 -6.35 -9.26 0.89
C TRP A 54 -5.39 -9.31 -0.30
N LEU A 55 -4.59 -8.26 -0.50
CA LEU A 55 -3.59 -8.21 -1.54
C LEU A 55 -2.49 -9.25 -1.29
N ASP A 56 -1.97 -9.34 -0.07
CA ASP A 56 -0.97 -10.35 0.32
C ASP A 56 -1.50 -11.78 0.06
N ASP A 57 -2.73 -12.07 0.47
CA ASP A 57 -3.35 -13.38 0.24
C ASP A 57 -3.53 -13.69 -1.26
N PHE A 58 -3.89 -12.68 -2.06
CA PHE A 58 -3.98 -12.81 -3.50
C PHE A 58 -2.61 -13.08 -4.13
N GLU A 59 -1.59 -12.33 -3.72
CA GLU A 59 -0.21 -12.51 -4.18
C GLU A 59 0.33 -13.89 -3.83
N ARG A 60 0.13 -14.36 -2.59
CA ARG A 60 0.56 -15.70 -2.15
C ARG A 60 -0.07 -16.81 -3.00
N LYS A 61 -1.30 -16.64 -3.49
CA LYS A 61 -1.93 -17.62 -4.40
C LYS A 61 -1.27 -17.65 -5.78
N ILE A 62 -0.74 -16.52 -6.25
CA ILE A 62 -0.13 -16.38 -7.58
C ILE A 62 1.37 -16.70 -7.55
N PHE A 63 2.06 -16.33 -6.48
CA PHE A 63 3.52 -16.39 -6.35
C PHE A 63 3.98 -17.54 -5.45
N ASN A 64 3.35 -18.70 -5.56
CA ASN A 64 3.72 -19.94 -4.86
C ASN A 64 3.93 -19.76 -3.35
N GLY A 65 3.01 -19.05 -2.70
CA GLY A 65 3.00 -18.83 -1.25
C GLY A 65 3.75 -17.59 -0.76
N LYS A 66 4.32 -16.78 -1.67
CA LYS A 66 5.06 -15.55 -1.32
C LYS A 66 4.32 -14.28 -1.74
N THR A 67 4.62 -13.16 -1.09
CA THR A 67 4.21 -11.83 -1.59
C THR A 67 5.21 -11.32 -2.62
N LEU A 68 4.81 -10.33 -3.41
CA LEU A 68 5.70 -9.67 -4.37
C LEU A 68 6.87 -9.00 -3.65
N GLN A 69 6.62 -8.41 -2.48
CA GLN A 69 7.66 -7.79 -1.66
C GLN A 69 8.69 -8.82 -1.19
N GLU A 70 8.24 -10.01 -0.75
CA GLU A 70 9.12 -11.12 -0.39
C GLU A 70 9.98 -11.56 -1.59
N LEU A 71 9.39 -11.70 -2.78
CA LEU A 71 10.12 -12.06 -4.01
C LEU A 71 11.17 -11.04 -4.43
N ILE A 72 10.86 -9.74 -4.31
CA ILE A 72 11.80 -8.66 -4.62
C ILE A 72 12.98 -8.73 -3.65
N ASN A 73 12.71 -8.86 -2.35
CA ASN A 73 13.75 -8.92 -1.32
C ASN A 73 14.67 -10.15 -1.47
N GLU A 74 14.16 -11.27 -1.99
CA GLU A 74 15.00 -12.43 -2.32
C GLU A 74 15.92 -12.19 -3.52
N LYS A 75 15.47 -11.43 -4.52
CA LYS A 75 16.22 -11.18 -5.76
C LYS A 75 17.37 -10.18 -5.59
N TYR A 76 17.27 -9.29 -4.59
CA TYR A 76 18.26 -8.24 -4.32
C TYR A 76 19.08 -8.50 -3.04
N LYS A 77 18.99 -9.70 -2.47
CA LYS A 77 19.98 -10.25 -1.53
C LYS A 77 21.14 -10.87 -2.28
#